data_AF-A0AAD6TIZ6-F1
#
_entry.id   AF-A0AAD6TIZ6-F1
#
_cell.length_a   1.000
_cell.length_b   1.000
_cell.length_c   1.000
_cell.angle_alpha   90.00
_cell.angle_beta   90.00
_cell.angle_gamma   90.00
#
_symmetry.space_group_name_H-M   'P 1'
#
loop_
_entity.id
_entity.type
_entity.pdbx_description
1 polymer ?
#
loop_
_entity_poly.entity_id
_entity_poly.type
_entity_poly.pdbx_seq_one_letter_code
_entity_poly.pdbx_strand_id
1 'polypeptide(L)'
;YSPPSSPSSARSPSRASQRHKTALPHGFRPAPKPKRTPILEMSLRELQDLHSTNTRLLASPRESTSADAESWMVRVKAEQVAVEGRLVELVGMDAINTGLKNTAIKGEDDMDVEPPPEPYTNPILEAKRKALSRFEPANNGTVIGSLSMQEAIALEQRAHLADKERQERLLEKRKRMGMSVPGEQLTRQEREARIYAFMNHKPSDSDLEDDSEDEYDDEDPASWFEDDQDDGRKGQLIVEPDEEDYGDIIRIDGSRLPSQYSTFYEP
;
A
#
# COMPACT_ATOMS: atom_id res chain seq x y z
N TYR A 1 -1.47 -34.13 -42.89
CA TYR A 1 -1.31 -32.66 -42.85
C TYR A 1 -1.52 -32.22 -41.42
N SER A 2 -0.44 -31.91 -40.72
CA SER A 2 -0.44 -31.52 -39.30
C SER A 2 -0.47 -29.99 -39.18
N PRO A 3 -1.16 -29.41 -38.19
CA PRO A 3 -1.21 -27.96 -38.01
C PRO A 3 0.09 -27.41 -37.42
N PRO A 4 0.43 -26.12 -37.67
CA PRO A 4 1.62 -25.49 -37.10
C PRO A 4 1.43 -25.12 -35.63
N SER A 5 2.49 -25.35 -34.86
CA SER A 5 2.63 -25.04 -33.44
C SER A 5 2.77 -23.54 -33.20
N SER A 6 1.98 -22.99 -32.27
CA SER A 6 2.10 -21.60 -31.79
C SER A 6 3.39 -21.38 -30.99
N PRO A 7 3.94 -20.14 -30.96
CA PRO A 7 5.14 -19.82 -30.20
C PRO A 7 4.85 -19.77 -28.69
N SER A 8 5.72 -20.44 -27.94
CA SER A 8 5.79 -20.46 -26.48
C SER A 8 6.09 -19.05 -25.95
N SER A 9 5.17 -18.49 -25.14
CA SER A 9 5.39 -17.26 -24.36
C SER A 9 6.66 -17.37 -23.53
N ALA A 10 7.52 -16.36 -23.63
CA ALA A 10 8.71 -16.21 -22.81
C ALA A 10 8.30 -16.06 -21.34
N ARG A 11 8.62 -17.09 -20.55
CA ARG A 11 8.52 -17.10 -19.10
C ARG A 11 9.47 -16.03 -18.54
N SER A 12 8.92 -14.94 -18.02
CA SER A 12 9.66 -13.90 -17.31
C SER A 12 10.55 -14.54 -16.24
N PRO A 13 11.86 -14.25 -16.20
CA PRO A 13 12.69 -14.72 -15.11
C PRO A 13 12.29 -13.96 -13.85
N SER A 14 11.82 -14.68 -12.84
CA SER A 14 11.74 -14.16 -11.47
C SER A 14 13.15 -13.73 -11.07
N ARG A 15 13.41 -12.42 -11.13
CA ARG A 15 14.61 -11.81 -10.55
C ARG A 15 14.50 -11.98 -9.03
N ALA A 16 14.97 -13.12 -8.54
CA ALA A 16 15.54 -13.15 -7.20
C ALA A 16 16.59 -12.04 -7.18
N SER A 17 16.37 -11.03 -6.33
CA SER A 17 17.31 -9.93 -6.09
C SER A 17 18.60 -10.51 -5.55
N GLN A 18 19.45 -11.00 -6.47
CA GLN A 18 20.84 -11.22 -6.20
C GLN A 18 21.41 -9.83 -5.99
N ARG A 19 21.59 -9.46 -4.72
CA ARG A 19 22.46 -8.34 -4.34
C ARG A 19 23.81 -8.59 -5.00
N HIS A 20 24.01 -8.05 -6.20
CA HIS A 20 25.29 -7.98 -6.85
C HIS A 20 26.19 -7.25 -5.87
N LYS A 21 27.11 -7.99 -5.25
CA LYS A 21 28.24 -7.39 -4.56
C LYS A 21 29.01 -6.69 -5.67
N THR A 22 28.73 -5.41 -5.89
CA THR A 22 29.52 -4.58 -6.78
C THR A 22 30.94 -4.66 -6.23
N ALA A 23 31.80 -5.37 -6.95
CA ALA A 23 33.21 -5.44 -6.60
C ALA A 23 33.70 -4.00 -6.62
N LEU A 24 34.00 -3.45 -5.44
CA LEU A 24 34.48 -2.09 -5.32
C LEU A 24 35.73 -1.94 -6.18
N PRO A 25 35.84 -0.88 -6.99
CA PRO A 25 37.05 -0.64 -7.76
C PRO A 25 38.27 -0.62 -6.85
N HIS A 26 39.37 -1.17 -7.32
CA HIS A 26 40.64 -1.23 -6.60
C HIS A 26 41.02 0.17 -6.08
N GLY A 27 41.39 0.26 -4.80
CA GLY A 27 41.74 1.54 -4.14
C GLY A 27 40.60 2.18 -3.33
N PHE A 28 39.35 1.76 -3.54
CA PHE A 28 38.20 2.25 -2.76
C PHE A 28 37.98 1.41 -1.51
N ARG A 29 37.93 2.07 -0.34
CA ARG A 29 37.55 1.41 0.90
C ARG A 29 36.04 1.19 0.91
N PRO A 30 35.55 0.02 1.33
CA PRO A 30 34.12 -0.18 1.54
C PRO A 30 33.60 0.85 2.54
N ALA A 31 32.42 1.41 2.26
CA ALA A 31 31.73 2.25 3.23
C ALA A 31 31.58 1.47 4.55
N PRO A 32 31.79 2.12 5.71
CA PRO A 32 31.60 1.47 6.99
C PRO A 32 30.16 0.95 7.04
N LYS A 33 30.00 -0.34 7.38
CA LYS A 33 28.67 -0.92 7.53
C LYS A 33 27.90 -0.13 8.59
N PRO A 34 26.62 0.18 8.37
CA PRO A 34 25.81 0.81 9.40
C PRO A 34 25.87 -0.05 10.67
N LYS A 35 26.13 0.57 11.81
CA LYS A 35 26.14 -0.11 13.10
C LYS A 35 24.72 -0.65 13.34
N ARG A 36 24.62 -1.88 13.86
CA ARG A 36 23.32 -2.42 14.29
C ARG A 36 22.79 -1.52 15.40
N THR A 37 21.51 -1.16 15.30
CA THR A 37 20.78 -0.48 16.37
C THR A 37 20.78 -1.37 17.62
N PRO A 38 21.01 -0.80 18.81
CA PRO A 38 20.97 -1.57 20.05
C PRO A 38 19.54 -2.05 20.33
N ILE A 39 19.39 -3.24 20.94
CA ILE A 39 18.08 -3.89 21.18
C ILE A 39 17.11 -2.97 21.94
N LEU A 40 17.63 -2.12 22.82
CA LEU A 40 16.84 -1.19 23.63
C LEU A 40 16.14 -0.08 22.81
N GLU A 41 16.72 0.29 21.67
CA GLU A 41 16.24 1.39 20.81
C GLU A 41 15.39 0.89 19.63
N MET A 42 15.25 -0.42 19.45
CA MET A 42 14.48 -0.99 18.35
C MET A 42 12.98 -0.85 18.58
N SER A 43 12.25 -0.62 17.49
CA SER A 43 10.79 -0.63 17.48
C SER A 43 10.23 -2.05 17.70
N LEU A 44 8.96 -2.14 18.10
CA LEU A 44 8.26 -3.42 18.29
C LEU A 44 8.33 -4.30 17.03
N ARG A 45 8.14 -3.71 15.85
CA ARG A 45 8.22 -4.41 14.56
C ARG A 45 9.63 -4.95 14.31
N GLU A 46 10.66 -4.13 14.51
CA GLU A 46 12.05 -4.55 14.32
C GLU A 46 12.45 -5.68 15.29
N LEU A 47 11.96 -5.64 16.53
CA LEU A 47 12.17 -6.69 17.52
C LEU A 47 11.51 -8.01 17.10
N GLN A 48 10.28 -7.96 16.56
CA GLN A 48 9.59 -9.15 16.01
C GLN A 48 10.31 -9.71 14.78
N ASP A 49 10.76 -8.86 13.86
CA ASP A 49 11.55 -9.26 12.71
C ASP A 49 12.84 -9.94 13.17
N LEU A 50 13.57 -9.35 14.12
CA LEU A 50 14.79 -9.93 14.68
C LEU A 50 14.50 -11.28 15.35
N HIS A 51 13.47 -11.36 16.18
CA HIS A 51 13.01 -12.61 16.81
C HIS A 51 12.73 -13.70 15.77
N SER A 52 12.02 -13.38 14.68
CA SER A 52 11.71 -14.32 13.59
C SER A 52 12.98 -14.79 12.87
N THR A 53 13.95 -13.90 12.68
CA THR A 53 15.22 -14.25 12.03
C THR A 53 16.06 -15.14 12.93
N ASN A 54 16.14 -14.86 14.23
CA ASN A 54 16.88 -15.64 15.21
C ASN A 54 16.26 -17.03 15.38
N THR A 55 14.94 -17.13 15.51
CA THR A 55 14.25 -18.43 15.56
C THR A 55 14.49 -19.24 14.31
N ARG A 56 14.42 -18.64 13.12
CA ARG A 56 14.75 -19.33 11.86
C ARG A 56 16.21 -19.80 11.83
N LEU A 57 17.14 -18.98 12.32
CA LEU A 57 18.57 -19.30 12.40
C LEU A 57 18.85 -20.44 13.39
N LEU A 58 18.16 -20.46 14.53
CA LEU A 58 18.26 -21.52 15.52
C LEU A 58 17.59 -22.83 15.07
N ALA A 59 16.53 -22.73 14.26
CA ALA A 59 15.81 -23.88 13.70
C ALA A 59 16.54 -24.52 12.51
N SER A 60 17.38 -23.77 11.79
CA SER A 60 18.11 -24.31 10.64
C SER A 60 19.14 -25.37 11.08
N PRO A 61 19.05 -26.63 10.59
CA PRO A 61 20.06 -27.64 10.87
C PRO A 61 21.39 -27.22 10.24
N ARG A 62 22.42 -26.99 11.07
CA ARG A 62 23.77 -26.68 10.58
C ARG A 62 24.61 -27.95 10.51
N GLU A 63 25.19 -28.19 9.34
CA GLU A 63 26.02 -29.36 9.02
C GLU A 63 27.47 -29.24 9.55
N SER A 64 27.84 -28.14 10.19
CA SER A 64 29.21 -27.89 10.68
C SER A 64 29.21 -27.44 12.14
N THR A 65 29.56 -28.36 13.04
CA THR A 65 29.75 -28.16 14.49
C THR A 65 31.14 -27.61 14.82
N SER A 66 31.62 -26.63 14.06
CA SER A 66 32.86 -25.94 14.44
C SER A 66 32.65 -25.19 15.76
N ALA A 67 33.69 -25.06 16.58
CA ALA A 67 33.64 -24.32 17.85
C ALA A 67 33.13 -22.87 17.66
N ASP A 68 33.37 -22.29 16.48
CA ASP A 68 32.86 -20.97 16.08
C ASP A 68 31.33 -20.96 15.91
N ALA A 69 30.75 -22.06 15.41
CA ALA A 69 29.31 -22.21 15.28
C ALA A 69 28.64 -22.30 16.66
N GLU A 70 29.27 -22.98 17.63
CA GLU A 70 28.78 -23.05 19.00
C GLU A 70 28.81 -21.68 19.71
N SER A 71 29.93 -20.97 19.65
CA SER A 71 30.06 -19.61 20.19
C SER A 71 29.03 -18.64 19.57
N TRP A 72 28.77 -18.79 18.27
CA TRP A 72 27.74 -18.00 17.60
C TRP A 72 26.32 -18.37 18.07
N MET A 73 26.00 -19.66 18.25
CA MET A 73 24.69 -20.09 18.76
C MET A 73 24.44 -19.54 20.16
N VAL A 74 25.46 -19.54 21.03
CA VAL A 74 25.35 -18.94 22.37
C VAL A 74 25.02 -17.45 22.27
N ARG A 75 25.65 -16.72 21.34
CA ARG A 75 25.34 -15.30 21.09
C ARG A 75 23.91 -15.10 20.60
N VAL A 76 23.46 -15.87 19.62
CA VAL A 76 22.10 -15.76 19.08
C VAL A 76 21.05 -16.09 20.14
N LYS A 77 21.29 -17.09 21.00
CA LYS A 77 20.41 -17.40 22.14
C LYS A 77 20.37 -16.26 23.15
N ALA A 78 21.50 -15.66 23.48
CA ALA A 78 21.55 -14.50 24.37
C ALA A 78 20.80 -13.29 23.78
N GLU A 79 20.97 -13.04 22.48
CA GLU A 79 20.20 -12.01 21.76
C GLU A 79 18.70 -12.30 21.77
N GLN A 80 18.31 -13.55 21.56
CA GLN A 80 16.91 -14.00 21.60
C GLN A 80 16.26 -13.70 22.96
N VAL A 81 16.92 -14.05 24.06
CA VAL A 81 16.43 -13.75 25.43
C VAL A 81 16.29 -12.25 25.66
N ALA A 82 17.25 -11.45 25.18
CA ALA A 82 17.19 -9.99 25.30
C ALA A 82 16.02 -9.38 24.50
N VAL A 83 15.75 -9.92 23.30
CA VAL A 83 14.62 -9.49 22.46
C VAL A 83 13.28 -9.88 23.09
N GLU A 84 13.15 -11.09 23.62
CA GLU A 84 11.95 -11.56 24.31
C GLU A 84 11.64 -10.69 25.54
N GLY A 85 12.66 -10.39 26.36
CA GLY A 85 12.51 -9.49 27.50
C GLY A 85 11.99 -8.11 27.08
N ARG A 86 12.56 -7.54 26.01
CA ARG A 86 12.14 -6.23 25.50
C ARG A 86 10.72 -6.22 24.91
N LEU A 87 10.33 -7.30 24.22
CA LEU A 87 8.97 -7.45 23.70
C LEU A 87 7.94 -7.51 24.84
N VAL A 88 8.23 -8.25 25.92
CA VAL A 88 7.37 -8.32 27.10
C VAL A 88 7.23 -6.95 27.75
N GLU A 89 8.31 -6.19 27.89
CA GLU A 89 8.27 -4.82 28.42
C GLU A 89 7.37 -3.91 27.59
N LEU A 90 7.54 -3.88 26.26
CA LEU A 90 6.77 -2.99 25.37
C LEU A 90 5.28 -3.36 25.35
N VAL A 91 4.95 -4.66 25.25
CA VAL A 91 3.56 -5.13 25.29
C VAL A 91 2.93 -4.89 26.67
N GLY A 92 3.71 -5.03 27.75
CA GLY A 92 3.27 -4.69 29.10
C GLY A 92 2.98 -3.20 29.28
N MET A 93 3.80 -2.32 28.67
CA MET A 93 3.55 -0.88 28.66
C MET A 93 2.27 -0.51 27.91
N ASP A 94 1.96 -1.19 26.79
CA ASP A 94 0.71 -0.97 26.05
C ASP A 94 -0.52 -1.37 26.87
N ALA A 95 -0.45 -2.46 27.63
CA ALA A 95 -1.52 -2.87 28.53
C ALA A 95 -1.76 -1.83 29.64
N ILE A 96 -0.70 -1.27 30.24
CA ILE A 96 -0.81 -0.21 31.25
C ILE A 96 -1.39 1.06 30.64
N ASN A 97 -0.93 1.46 29.45
CA ASN A 97 -1.40 2.66 28.77
C ASN A 97 -2.90 2.54 28.40
N THR A 98 -3.31 1.35 27.95
CA THR A 98 -4.72 1.04 27.68
C THR A 98 -5.53 1.06 28.97
N GLY A 99 -5.02 0.47 30.05
CA GLY A 99 -5.63 0.53 31.37
C GLY A 99 -5.83 1.98 31.85
N LEU A 100 -4.78 2.80 31.75
CA LEU A 100 -4.82 4.22 32.16
C LEU A 100 -5.80 5.06 31.33
N LYS A 101 -5.91 4.80 30.02
CA LYS A 101 -6.91 5.46 29.16
C LYS A 101 -8.35 5.11 29.56
N ASN A 102 -8.56 3.88 30.03
CA ASN A 102 -9.88 3.40 30.44
C ASN A 102 -10.22 3.75 31.88
N THR A 103 -9.23 4.05 32.72
CA THR A 103 -9.48 4.57 34.07
C THR A 103 -9.79 6.07 34.01
N ALA A 104 -11.07 6.41 34.06
CA ALA A 104 -11.52 7.77 34.33
C ALA A 104 -11.67 7.96 35.86
N ILE A 105 -11.05 9.00 36.41
CA ILE A 105 -11.25 9.38 37.82
C ILE A 105 -12.65 10.00 37.93
N LYS A 106 -13.62 9.22 38.41
CA LYS A 106 -14.96 9.72 38.74
C LYS A 106 -14.96 10.34 40.14
N GLY A 107 -15.62 11.48 40.29
CA GLY A 107 -15.83 12.13 41.59
C GLY A 107 -16.89 11.41 42.43
N GLU A 108 -16.89 11.62 43.74
CA GLU A 108 -17.73 10.92 44.74
C GLU A 108 -19.26 10.96 44.48
N ASP A 109 -19.74 11.81 43.56
CA ASP A 109 -21.16 11.97 43.20
C ASP A 109 -21.56 11.37 41.83
N ASP A 110 -20.64 10.72 41.10
CA ASP A 110 -20.91 10.23 39.74
C ASP A 110 -21.36 8.76 39.74
N MET A 111 -22.67 8.54 39.68
CA MET A 111 -23.29 7.20 39.72
C MET A 111 -22.88 6.35 38.50
N ASP A 112 -22.43 5.11 38.73
CA ASP A 112 -22.18 4.12 37.69
C ASP A 112 -23.50 3.65 37.05
N VAL A 113 -23.97 4.39 36.06
CA VAL A 113 -24.95 3.90 35.09
C VAL A 113 -24.16 3.21 33.99
N GLU A 114 -24.34 1.90 33.86
CA GLU A 114 -23.80 1.10 32.76
C GLU A 114 -24.22 1.75 31.44
N PRO A 115 -23.29 2.31 30.64
CA PRO A 115 -23.65 2.93 29.39
C PRO A 115 -24.24 1.83 28.49
N PRO A 116 -25.38 2.10 27.82
CA PRO A 116 -25.96 1.14 26.89
C PRO A 116 -24.89 0.72 25.87
N PRO A 117 -24.82 -0.58 25.48
CA PRO A 117 -23.78 -1.09 24.61
C PRO A 117 -23.67 -0.19 23.38
N GLU A 118 -22.47 0.36 23.16
CA GLU A 118 -22.23 1.26 22.06
C GLU A 118 -22.68 0.58 20.75
N PRO A 119 -23.55 1.24 19.95
CA PRO A 119 -23.96 0.66 18.69
C PRO A 119 -22.71 0.49 17.83
N TYR A 120 -22.51 -0.71 17.29
CA TYR A 120 -21.38 -1.05 16.43
C TYR A 120 -21.17 0.03 15.36
N THR A 121 -20.18 0.90 15.54
CA THR A 121 -19.84 1.93 14.56
C THR A 121 -18.79 1.34 13.63
N ASN A 122 -19.15 1.20 12.35
CA ASN A 122 -18.17 0.80 11.34
C ASN A 122 -17.09 1.89 11.26
N PRO A 123 -15.78 1.54 11.30
CA PRO A 123 -14.69 2.52 11.27
C PRO A 123 -14.71 3.39 9.99
N ILE A 124 -15.28 2.84 8.91
CA ILE A 124 -15.50 3.54 7.63
C ILE A 124 -16.54 4.68 7.80
N LEU A 125 -17.60 4.46 8.59
CA LEU A 125 -18.62 5.48 8.85
C LEU A 125 -18.04 6.60 9.72
N GLU A 126 -17.19 6.29 10.69
CA GLU A 126 -16.50 7.32 11.48
C GLU A 126 -15.49 8.11 10.66
N ALA A 127 -14.69 7.43 9.81
CA ALA A 127 -13.75 8.10 8.92
C ALA A 127 -14.46 9.06 7.95
N LYS A 128 -15.60 8.64 7.38
CA LYS A 128 -16.44 9.51 6.54
C LYS A 128 -17.01 10.70 7.32
N ARG A 129 -17.53 10.50 8.54
CA ARG A 129 -18.00 11.60 9.40
C ARG A 129 -16.88 12.58 9.75
N LYS A 130 -15.69 12.08 10.05
CA LYS A 130 -14.50 12.89 10.38
C LYS A 130 -13.95 13.63 9.15
N ALA A 131 -14.03 13.02 7.96
CA ALA A 131 -13.64 13.67 6.71
C ALA A 131 -14.64 14.78 6.33
N LEU A 132 -15.94 14.51 6.44
CA LEU A 132 -17.00 15.48 6.16
C LEU A 132 -16.96 16.70 7.09
N SER A 133 -16.73 16.48 8.38
CA SER A 133 -16.59 17.59 9.35
C SER A 133 -15.35 18.45 9.13
N ARG A 134 -14.33 17.94 8.42
CA ARG A 134 -13.12 18.71 8.06
C ARG A 134 -13.25 19.45 6.72
N PHE A 135 -14.24 19.10 5.92
CA PHE A 135 -14.43 19.63 4.56
C PHE A 135 -15.52 20.71 4.48
N GLU A 136 -15.87 21.35 5.59
CA GLU A 136 -16.86 22.43 5.61
C GLU A 136 -16.37 23.61 4.74
N PRO A 137 -17.02 23.91 3.58
CA PRO A 137 -16.68 25.10 2.83
C PRO A 137 -17.37 26.28 3.51
N ALA A 138 -16.59 27.31 3.83
CA ALA A 138 -17.10 28.60 4.26
C ALA A 138 -17.91 29.24 3.13
N ASN A 139 -19.20 28.90 2.99
CA ASN A 139 -20.15 29.67 2.21
C ASN A 139 -21.61 29.40 2.62
N ASN A 140 -22.21 30.44 3.19
CA ASN A 140 -23.66 30.73 3.21
C ASN A 140 -24.61 29.68 3.80
N GLY A 141 -24.81 29.77 5.12
CA GLY A 141 -26.11 30.18 5.68
C GLY A 141 -27.35 29.32 5.39
N THR A 142 -27.19 28.08 4.97
CA THR A 142 -28.28 27.10 4.91
C THR A 142 -27.83 25.93 5.76
N VAL A 143 -28.61 25.60 6.78
CA VAL A 143 -28.35 24.47 7.67
C VAL A 143 -28.34 23.18 6.84
N ILE A 144 -27.16 22.76 6.40
CA ILE A 144 -26.92 21.45 5.78
C ILE A 144 -27.03 20.43 6.91
N GLY A 145 -28.24 19.93 7.15
CA GLY A 145 -28.49 19.01 8.24
C GLY A 145 -29.97 18.74 8.55
N SER A 146 -30.88 19.52 8.00
CA SER A 146 -32.32 19.25 8.10
C SER A 146 -32.98 19.30 6.73
N LEU A 147 -32.70 18.29 5.89
CA LEU A 147 -33.62 17.96 4.80
C LEU A 147 -34.98 17.65 5.46
N SER A 148 -36.04 18.29 4.99
CA SER A 148 -37.37 17.96 5.49
C SER A 148 -37.66 16.49 5.17
N MET A 149 -38.37 15.77 6.05
CA MET A 149 -38.69 14.34 5.83
C MET A 149 -39.34 14.11 4.45
N GLN A 150 -40.14 15.07 3.98
CA GLN A 150 -40.78 15.03 2.68
C GLN A 150 -39.79 15.20 1.52
N GLU A 151 -38.77 16.04 1.69
CA GLU A 151 -37.69 16.23 0.71
C GLU A 151 -36.79 15.01 0.63
N ALA A 152 -36.46 14.38 1.76
CA ALA A 152 -35.70 13.14 1.79
C ALA A 152 -36.40 12.00 1.02
N ILE A 153 -37.71 11.84 1.23
CA ILE A 153 -38.52 10.85 0.49
C ILE A 153 -38.56 11.16 -1.00
N ALA A 154 -38.73 12.42 -1.38
CA ALA A 154 -38.75 12.82 -2.79
C ALA A 154 -37.39 12.56 -3.48
N LEU A 155 -36.29 12.74 -2.76
CA LEU A 155 -34.94 12.51 -3.25
C LEU A 155 -34.64 11.02 -3.40
N GLU A 156 -35.07 10.19 -2.44
CA GLU A 156 -34.99 8.73 -2.52
C GLU A 156 -35.78 8.19 -3.72
N GLN A 157 -37.01 8.66 -3.93
CA GLN A 157 -37.83 8.25 -5.08
C GLN A 157 -37.18 8.63 -6.41
N ARG A 158 -36.61 9.84 -6.50
CA ARG A 158 -35.92 10.30 -7.71
C ARG A 158 -34.66 9.49 -7.99
N ALA A 159 -33.86 9.21 -6.96
CA ALA A 159 -32.65 8.39 -7.10
C ALA A 159 -32.99 6.96 -7.51
N HIS A 160 -33.99 6.36 -6.87
CA HIS A 160 -34.45 5.01 -7.19
C HIS A 160 -34.95 4.89 -8.64
N LEU A 161 -35.66 5.90 -9.16
CA LEU A 161 -36.09 5.91 -10.56
C LEU A 161 -34.89 6.01 -11.52
N ALA A 162 -33.90 6.83 -11.21
CA ALA A 162 -32.68 6.97 -12.03
C ALA A 162 -31.84 5.69 -12.02
N ASP A 163 -31.69 5.05 -10.86
CA ASP A 163 -30.95 3.79 -10.73
C ASP A 163 -31.65 2.66 -11.46
N LYS A 164 -32.99 2.59 -11.36
CA LYS A 164 -33.79 1.61 -12.08
C LYS A 164 -33.66 1.80 -13.60
N GLU A 165 -33.69 3.04 -14.08
CA GLU A 165 -33.48 3.34 -15.50
C GLU A 165 -32.08 2.93 -15.96
N ARG A 166 -31.03 3.21 -15.16
CA ARG A 166 -29.66 2.77 -15.46
C ARG A 166 -29.56 1.25 -15.55
N GLN A 167 -30.17 0.53 -14.60
CA GLN A 167 -30.21 -0.93 -14.60
C GLN A 167 -30.97 -1.49 -15.81
N GLU A 168 -32.11 -0.89 -16.18
CA GLU A 168 -32.87 -1.29 -17.37
C GLU A 168 -32.07 -1.09 -18.65
N ARG A 169 -31.34 0.02 -18.79
CA ARG A 169 -30.45 0.28 -19.93
C ARG A 169 -29.31 -0.74 -20.00
N LEU A 170 -28.65 -1.04 -18.88
CA LEU A 170 -27.58 -2.05 -18.81
C LEU A 170 -28.11 -3.45 -19.16
N LEU A 171 -29.29 -3.82 -18.67
CA LEU A 171 -29.92 -5.10 -18.99
C LEU A 171 -30.34 -5.18 -20.46
N GLU A 172 -30.84 -4.09 -21.06
CA GLU A 172 -31.16 -4.05 -22.49
C GLU A 172 -29.88 -4.18 -23.34
N LYS A 173 -28.80 -3.45 -22.99
CA LYS A 173 -27.50 -3.56 -23.66
C LYS A 173 -26.97 -4.99 -23.59
N ARG A 174 -27.00 -5.61 -22.40
CA ARG A 174 -26.61 -7.01 -22.18
C ARG A 174 -27.45 -7.99 -23.00
N LYS A 175 -28.77 -7.77 -23.11
CA LYS A 175 -29.67 -8.56 -23.96
C LYS A 175 -29.35 -8.41 -25.45
N ARG A 176 -29.05 -7.18 -25.90
CA ARG A 176 -28.69 -6.88 -27.29
C ARG A 176 -27.37 -7.53 -27.71
N MET A 177 -26.38 -7.54 -26.81
CA MET A 177 -25.10 -8.21 -27.01
C MET A 177 -25.17 -9.73 -26.86
N GLY A 178 -26.33 -10.30 -26.53
CA GLY A 178 -26.51 -11.75 -26.40
C GLY A 178 -25.83 -12.37 -25.18
N MET A 179 -25.35 -11.57 -24.22
CA MET A 179 -24.72 -12.07 -22.99
C MET A 179 -25.75 -12.63 -22.02
N SER A 180 -25.46 -13.77 -21.37
CA SER A 180 -26.37 -14.43 -20.42
C SER A 180 -26.63 -13.57 -19.17
N VAL A 181 -27.88 -13.56 -18.71
CA VAL A 181 -28.27 -12.95 -17.43
C VAL A 181 -28.13 -14.02 -16.34
N PRO A 182 -27.49 -13.72 -15.20
CA PRO A 182 -27.31 -14.69 -14.12
C PRO A 182 -28.65 -15.22 -13.62
N GLY A 183 -28.81 -16.55 -13.56
CA GLY A 183 -30.03 -17.25 -13.11
C GLY A 183 -31.00 -17.68 -14.20
N GLU A 184 -30.72 -17.40 -15.47
CA GLU A 184 -31.61 -17.72 -16.59
C GLU A 184 -31.44 -19.18 -17.08
N GLN A 185 -32.44 -20.05 -16.85
CA GLN A 185 -32.51 -21.37 -17.50
C GLN A 185 -33.17 -21.23 -18.87
N LEU A 186 -32.37 -20.97 -19.90
CA LEU A 186 -32.88 -20.80 -21.27
C LEU A 186 -33.32 -22.13 -21.88
N THR A 187 -34.51 -22.13 -22.47
CA THR A 187 -34.97 -23.20 -23.34
C THR A 187 -34.09 -23.28 -24.59
N ARG A 188 -34.07 -24.45 -25.25
CA ARG A 188 -33.24 -24.67 -26.45
C ARG A 188 -33.50 -23.62 -27.55
N GLN A 189 -34.77 -23.24 -27.73
CA GLN A 189 -35.19 -22.26 -28.72
C GLN A 189 -34.65 -20.86 -28.42
N GLU A 190 -34.68 -20.44 -27.15
CA GLU A 190 -34.17 -19.13 -26.74
C GLU A 190 -32.65 -19.07 -26.84
N ARG A 191 -31.96 -20.19 -26.56
CA ARG A 191 -30.50 -20.30 -26.76
C ARG A 191 -30.12 -20.13 -28.23
N GLU A 192 -30.82 -20.82 -29.14
CA GLU A 192 -30.60 -20.71 -30.58
C GLU A 192 -30.90 -19.29 -31.09
N ALA A 193 -31.96 -18.64 -30.58
CA ALA A 193 -32.27 -17.25 -30.89
C ALA A 193 -31.18 -16.28 -30.43
N ARG A 194 -30.59 -16.49 -29.25
CA ARG A 194 -29.50 -15.66 -28.72
C ARG A 194 -28.22 -15.80 -29.55
N ILE A 195 -27.89 -17.03 -29.93
CA ILE A 195 -26.78 -17.32 -30.86
C ILE A 195 -27.02 -16.64 -32.20
N TYR A 196 -28.26 -16.69 -32.71
CA TYR A 196 -28.62 -16.07 -33.99
C TYR A 196 -28.59 -14.53 -33.92
N ALA A 197 -28.98 -13.95 -32.79
CA ALA A 197 -28.87 -12.51 -32.55
C ALA A 197 -27.41 -12.07 -32.52
N PHE A 198 -26.54 -12.80 -31.81
CA PHE A 198 -25.11 -12.52 -31.75
C PHE A 198 -24.44 -12.63 -33.12
N MET A 199 -24.73 -13.69 -33.89
CA MET A 199 -24.13 -13.91 -35.22
C MET A 199 -24.53 -12.86 -36.26
N ASN A 200 -25.68 -12.21 -36.09
CA ASN A 200 -26.18 -11.16 -36.99
C ASN A 200 -25.99 -9.75 -36.43
N HIS A 201 -25.49 -9.60 -35.20
CA HIS A 201 -25.24 -8.30 -34.61
C HIS A 201 -24.03 -7.66 -35.28
N LYS A 202 -24.21 -6.44 -35.79
CA LYS A 202 -23.11 -5.62 -36.26
C LYS A 202 -22.73 -4.69 -35.11
N PRO A 203 -21.48 -4.76 -34.60
CA PRO A 203 -21.00 -3.79 -33.63
C PRO A 203 -21.22 -2.39 -34.19
N SER A 204 -21.98 -1.59 -33.45
CA SER A 204 -22.16 -0.15 -33.74
C SER A 204 -20.99 0.59 -33.09
N ASP A 205 -20.57 1.74 -33.62
CA ASP A 205 -19.50 2.57 -33.01
C ASP A 205 -19.82 2.95 -31.53
N SER A 206 -21.09 2.90 -31.12
CA SER A 206 -21.52 3.10 -29.73
C SER A 206 -21.20 1.92 -28.78
N ASP A 207 -20.89 0.72 -29.30
CA ASP A 207 -20.51 -0.45 -28.49
C ASP A 207 -19.00 -0.47 -28.17
N LEU A 208 -18.18 0.20 -28.98
CA LEU A 208 -16.73 0.31 -28.78
C LEU A 208 -16.32 1.42 -27.80
N GLU A 209 -17.20 2.39 -27.53
CA GLU A 209 -16.91 3.55 -26.68
C GLU A 209 -17.08 3.27 -25.17
N ASP A 210 -17.55 2.09 -24.79
CA ASP A 210 -17.95 1.75 -23.41
C ASP A 210 -17.33 0.42 -22.91
N ASP A 211 -16.43 -0.17 -23.68
CA ASP A 211 -15.70 -1.41 -23.35
C ASP A 211 -14.55 -1.18 -22.34
N SER A 212 -14.55 -0.02 -21.66
CA SER A 212 -13.55 0.34 -20.65
C SER A 212 -14.10 0.40 -19.22
N GLU A 213 -15.39 0.11 -19.00
CA GLU A 213 -16.03 0.42 -17.71
C GLU A 213 -16.71 -0.76 -16.98
N ASP A 214 -16.62 -2.01 -17.46
CA ASP A 214 -17.38 -3.13 -16.86
C ASP A 214 -16.62 -4.48 -16.75
N GLU A 215 -15.34 -4.45 -16.38
CA GLU A 215 -14.69 -5.61 -15.77
C GLU A 215 -14.59 -5.41 -14.25
N TYR A 216 -15.66 -5.79 -13.54
CA TYR A 216 -15.59 -6.08 -12.11
C TYR A 216 -14.85 -7.40 -11.92
N ASP A 217 -13.54 -7.40 -12.13
CA ASP A 217 -12.64 -8.44 -11.65
C ASP A 217 -11.42 -7.72 -11.06
N ASP A 218 -11.33 -7.80 -9.74
CA ASP A 218 -10.18 -7.44 -8.92
C ASP A 218 -9.65 -6.00 -9.05
N GLU A 219 -10.00 -5.16 -8.08
CA GLU A 219 -9.21 -4.00 -7.68
C GLU A 219 -7.78 -4.47 -7.33
N ASP A 220 -6.94 -4.66 -8.34
CA ASP A 220 -5.51 -4.90 -8.15
C ASP A 220 -4.94 -3.61 -7.53
N PRO A 221 -4.52 -3.63 -6.25
CA PRO A 221 -3.95 -2.44 -5.63
C PRO A 221 -2.64 -1.99 -6.33
N ALA A 222 -2.10 -2.78 -7.27
CA ALA A 222 -0.99 -2.39 -8.12
C ALA A 222 -1.36 -1.33 -9.17
N SER A 223 -2.62 -1.28 -9.66
CA SER A 223 -3.05 -0.28 -10.65
C SER A 223 -3.21 1.12 -10.04
N TRP A 224 -3.34 1.22 -8.71
CA TRP A 224 -3.35 2.50 -7.99
C TRP A 224 -2.00 3.24 -8.04
N PHE A 225 -0.93 2.55 -8.43
CA PHE A 225 0.41 3.10 -8.62
C PHE A 225 0.84 3.14 -10.08
N GLU A 226 -0.05 2.85 -11.03
CA GLU A 226 0.19 3.19 -12.43
C GLU A 226 0.03 4.70 -12.59
N ASP A 227 1.12 5.39 -12.23
CA ASP A 227 1.30 6.83 -12.27
C ASP A 227 1.20 7.30 -13.73
N ASP A 228 0.02 7.75 -14.10
CA ASP A 228 -0.25 8.56 -15.28
C ASP A 228 0.42 9.96 -15.20
N GLN A 229 1.25 10.21 -14.18
CA GLN A 229 2.18 11.34 -14.09
C GLN A 229 3.60 11.02 -14.59
N ASP A 230 3.71 10.38 -15.75
CA ASP A 230 4.96 10.37 -16.54
C ASP A 230 5.27 11.75 -17.16
N ASP A 231 5.18 12.82 -16.36
CA ASP A 231 5.91 14.05 -16.62
C ASP A 231 6.02 14.88 -15.33
N GLY A 232 6.90 14.45 -14.42
CA GLY A 232 7.38 15.22 -13.26
C GLY A 232 8.09 16.55 -13.61
N ARG A 233 7.80 17.13 -14.78
CA ARG A 233 8.29 18.42 -15.29
C ARG A 233 7.21 19.50 -15.37
N LYS A 234 5.95 19.22 -15.00
CA LYS A 234 4.89 20.23 -15.13
C LYS A 234 4.83 21.15 -13.90
N GLY A 235 5.64 22.21 -13.93
CA GLY A 235 5.52 23.34 -13.00
C GLY A 235 6.80 23.82 -12.32
N GLN A 236 7.94 23.14 -12.54
CA GLN A 236 9.24 23.62 -12.08
C GLN A 236 10.01 24.25 -13.24
N LEU A 237 10.46 25.49 -13.04
CA LEU A 237 11.39 26.18 -13.95
C LEU A 237 12.78 25.55 -13.75
N ILE A 238 13.05 24.39 -14.34
CA ILE A 238 14.38 23.78 -14.35
C ILE A 238 15.24 24.63 -15.29
N VAL A 239 15.94 25.62 -14.72
CA VAL A 239 17.01 26.35 -15.41
C VAL A 239 18.22 25.44 -15.40
N GLU A 240 18.66 24.99 -16.57
CA GLU A 240 19.94 24.30 -16.70
C GLU A 240 21.04 25.24 -16.20
N PRO A 241 21.84 24.84 -15.19
CA PRO A 241 22.96 25.66 -14.77
C PRO A 241 23.95 25.78 -15.94
N ASP A 242 24.34 27.01 -16.22
CA ASP A 242 25.35 27.36 -17.21
C ASP A 242 26.70 26.73 -16.85
N GLU A 243 27.42 26.26 -17.87
CA GLU A 243 28.68 25.51 -17.72
C GLU A 243 29.82 26.36 -17.11
N GLU A 244 29.60 27.66 -16.88
CA GLU A 244 30.60 28.64 -16.46
C GLU A 244 30.54 29.04 -14.96
N ASP A 245 29.50 28.62 -14.20
CA ASP A 245 29.29 29.06 -12.80
C ASP A 245 29.62 27.99 -11.72
N TYR A 246 30.62 27.13 -11.96
CA TYR A 246 31.11 26.20 -10.93
C TYR A 246 32.06 26.84 -9.90
N GLY A 247 32.37 28.13 -10.05
CA GLY A 247 33.37 28.82 -9.22
C GLY A 247 32.95 29.03 -7.77
N ASP A 248 31.65 29.20 -7.49
CA ASP A 248 31.15 29.56 -6.15
C ASP A 248 30.60 28.37 -5.34
N ILE A 249 30.44 27.19 -5.97
CA ILE A 249 29.78 26.01 -5.37
C ILE A 249 30.73 25.25 -4.41
N ILE A 250 32.05 25.31 -4.63
CA ILE A 250 33.03 24.62 -3.80
C ILE A 250 33.99 25.64 -3.15
N ARG A 251 33.60 26.17 -1.99
CA ARG A 251 34.49 26.94 -1.12
C ARG A 251 35.35 25.99 -0.29
N ILE A 252 36.60 25.78 -0.71
CA ILE A 252 37.59 25.02 0.08
C ILE A 252 38.05 25.90 1.24
N ASP A 253 37.66 25.56 2.46
CA ASP A 253 38.18 26.19 3.68
C ASP A 253 39.64 25.75 3.91
N GLY A 254 40.58 26.63 3.54
CA GLY A 254 42.02 26.39 3.67
C GLY A 254 42.52 26.18 5.09
N SER A 255 41.70 26.46 6.12
CA SER A 255 42.05 26.19 7.52
C SER A 255 41.95 24.70 7.90
N ARG A 256 41.26 23.88 7.09
CA ARG A 256 41.08 22.43 7.31
C ARG A 256 42.01 21.55 6.49
N LEU A 257 42.82 22.12 5.61
CA LEU A 257 43.86 21.37 4.91
C LEU A 257 45.04 21.15 5.88
N PRO A 258 45.35 19.90 6.28
CA PRO A 258 46.54 19.63 7.04
C PRO A 258 47.75 20.01 6.18
N SER A 259 48.61 20.88 6.72
CA SER A 259 49.87 21.39 6.17
C SER A 259 50.96 20.32 5.95
N GLN A 260 50.55 19.07 5.65
CA GLN A 260 51.43 17.89 5.56
C GLN A 260 51.70 17.41 4.13
N TYR A 261 51.16 18.07 3.09
CA TYR A 261 51.42 17.69 1.69
C TYR A 261 52.57 18.48 1.03
N SER A 262 53.57 18.93 1.80
CA SER A 262 54.68 19.78 1.32
C SER A 262 56.07 19.11 1.34
N THR A 263 56.18 17.78 1.48
CA THR A 263 57.51 17.12 1.57
C THR A 263 57.64 15.86 0.70
N PHE A 264 57.26 15.91 -0.58
CA PHE A 264 57.54 14.81 -1.52
C PHE A 264 58.29 15.20 -2.79
N TYR A 265 59.02 16.32 -2.76
CA TYR A 265 60.08 16.58 -3.73
C TYR A 265 61.19 17.38 -3.05
N GLU A 266 62.34 16.73 -2.83
CA GLU A 266 63.63 17.42 -2.75
C GLU A 266 64.50 16.93 -3.95
N PRO A 267 65.28 17.83 -4.58
CA PRO A 267 66.10 17.56 -5.76
C PRO A 267 67.37 16.75 -5.47
#